data_AF-A0A923VN96-F1
#
_entry.id   AF-A0A923VN96-F1
#
_cell.length_a   1.000
_cell.length_b   1.000
_cell.length_c   1.000
_cell.angle_alpha   90.00
_cell.angle_beta   90.00
_cell.angle_gamma   90.00
#
_symmetry.space_group_name_H-M   'P 1'
#
loop_
_entity.id
_entity.type
_entity.pdbx_description
1 polymer ?
#
loop_
_entity_poly.entity_id
_entity_poly.type
_entity_poly.pdbx_seq_one_letter_code
_entity_poly.pdbx_strand_id
1 'polypeptide(L)' 'MHSHTDRLEFAPPPPPGVLRAFGIAVVAHLLLLLALTWGVNWKRDTDNLAVEAELWASVPQQAAPKLV' A
#
# COMPACT_ATOMS: atom_id res chain seq x y z
N MET A 1 -27.38 7.94 -39.43
CA MET A 1 -26.78 7.29 -38.25
C MET A 1 -25.32 7.09 -38.57
N HIS A 2 -24.43 7.96 -38.09
CA HIS A 2 -22.99 7.86 -38.38
C HIS A 2 -22.44 6.60 -37.72
N SER A 3 -21.90 5.70 -38.53
CA SER A 3 -21.39 4.42 -38.06
C SER A 3 -20.05 4.64 -37.35
N HIS A 4 -19.73 3.85 -36.32
CA HIS A 4 -18.44 3.96 -35.63
C HIS A 4 -17.23 3.82 -36.59
N THR A 5 -17.45 3.21 -37.75
CA THR A 5 -16.49 3.04 -38.84
C THR A 5 -16.07 4.37 -39.48
N ASP A 6 -16.99 5.32 -39.70
CA ASP A 6 -16.68 6.66 -40.26
C ASP A 6 -15.74 7.47 -39.35
N ARG A 7 -15.69 7.16 -38.05
CA ARG A 7 -14.77 7.83 -37.12
C ARG A 7 -13.36 7.24 -37.09
N LEU A 8 -13.17 6.03 -37.62
CA LEU A 8 -11.88 5.34 -37.61
C LEU A 8 -11.06 5.62 -38.87
N GLU A 9 -11.67 6.09 -39.96
CA GLU A 9 -10.97 6.41 -41.21
C GLU A 9 -9.96 7.57 -41.08
N PHE A 10 -10.18 8.46 -40.11
CA PHE A 10 -9.27 9.54 -39.74
C PHE A 10 -8.44 9.23 -38.48
N ALA A 11 -8.52 8.01 -37.94
CA ALA A 11 -7.78 7.65 -36.74
C ALA A 11 -6.29 7.47 -37.08
N PRO A 12 -5.38 8.00 -36.25
CA PRO A 12 -3.96 7.74 -36.42
C PRO A 12 -3.66 6.23 -36.29
N PRO A 13 -2.65 5.71 -37.00
CA PRO A 13 -2.28 4.31 -36.90
C PRO A 13 -1.89 3.98 -35.44
N PRO A 14 -2.18 2.76 -34.97
CA PRO A 14 -1.86 2.38 -33.60
C PRO A 14 -0.34 2.53 -33.35
N PRO A 15 0.06 3.10 -32.20
CA PRO A 15 1.46 3.33 -31.90
C PRO A 15 2.23 2.00 -31.88
N PRO A 16 3.39 1.91 -32.53
CA PRO A 16 4.18 0.69 -32.52
C PRO A 16 4.72 0.41 -31.11
N GLY A 17 4.80 -0.87 -30.72
CA GLY A 17 5.49 -1.28 -29.50
C GLY A 17 4.69 -1.25 -28.20
N VAL A 18 3.35 -1.13 -28.26
CA VAL A 18 2.48 -1.19 -27.08
C VAL A 18 2.73 -2.41 -26.18
N LEU A 19 2.98 -3.59 -26.76
CA LEU A 19 3.28 -4.81 -25.99
C LEU A 19 4.60 -4.72 -25.24
N ARG A 20 5.64 -4.14 -25.87
CA ARG A 20 6.95 -3.94 -25.23
C ARG A 20 6.84 -2.92 -24.10
N ALA A 21 6.15 -1.81 -24.32
CA ALA A 21 5.91 -0.80 -23.29
C ALA A 21 5.16 -1.38 -22.09
N PHE A 22 4.12 -2.19 -22.35
CA PHE A 22 3.39 -2.88 -21.30
C PHE A 22 4.27 -3.88 -20.53
N GLY A 23 5.09 -4.67 -21.23
CA GLY A 23 6.03 -5.59 -20.59
C GLY A 23 7.02 -4.88 -19.66
N ILE A 24 7.61 -3.76 -20.12
CA ILE A 24 8.52 -2.94 -19.29
C ILE A 24 7.78 -2.37 -18.08
N ALA A 25 6.55 -1.88 -18.27
CA ALA A 25 5.74 -1.35 -17.18
C ALA A 25 5.49 -2.41 -16.11
N VAL A 26 5.09 -3.63 -16.49
CA VAL A 26 4.89 -4.74 -15.55
C VAL A 26 6.19 -5.07 -14.80
N VAL A 27 7.32 -5.16 -15.50
CA VAL A 27 8.63 -5.40 -14.86
C VAL A 27 8.96 -4.31 -13.84
N ALA A 28 8.76 -3.03 -14.17
CA ALA A 28 9.03 -1.94 -13.26
C ALA A 28 8.18 -2.04 -11.98
N HIS A 29 6.90 -2.38 -12.09
CA HIS A 29 6.03 -2.56 -10.92
C HIS A 29 6.47 -3.76 -10.08
N LEU A 30 6.86 -4.88 -10.69
CA LEU A 30 7.38 -6.04 -9.97
C LEU A 30 8.67 -5.70 -9.21
N LEU A 31 9.56 -4.90 -9.81
CA LEU A 31 10.77 -4.43 -9.15
C LEU A 31 10.44 -3.53 -7.94
N LEU A 32 9.48 -2.61 -8.07
CA LEU A 32 9.03 -1.76 -6.97
C LEU A 32 8.41 -2.59 -5.84
N LEU A 33 7.58 -3.59 -6.16
CA LEU A 33 7.00 -4.48 -5.16
C LEU A 33 8.08 -5.28 -4.42
N LEU A 34 9.05 -5.84 -5.14
CA LEU A 34 10.17 -6.55 -4.52
C LEU A 34 10.98 -5.63 -3.60
N ALA A 35 11.31 -4.42 -4.07
CA ALA A 35 12.04 -3.44 -3.27
C ALA A 35 11.26 -3.04 -2.02
N LEU A 36 9.94 -2.82 -2.12
CA LEU A 36 9.07 -2.49 -1.00
C LEU A 36 8.97 -3.66 -0.01
N THR A 37 8.78 -4.88 -0.51
CA THR A 37 8.72 -6.08 0.34
C THR A 37 10.02 -6.27 1.10
N TRP A 38 11.18 -6.12 0.44
CA TRP A 38 12.48 -6.18 1.10
C TRP A 38 12.68 -5.06 2.12
N GLY A 39 12.42 -3.81 1.73
CA GLY A 39 12.60 -2.64 2.58
C GLY A 39 11.72 -2.68 3.83
N VAL A 40 10.46 -3.10 3.69
CA VAL A 40 9.54 -3.27 4.83
C VAL A 40 9.96 -4.46 5.69
N ASN A 41 10.39 -5.58 5.09
CA ASN A 41 10.81 -6.75 5.86
C ASN A 41 12.10 -6.51 6.67
N TRP A 42 13.00 -5.65 6.18
CA TRP A 42 14.26 -5.34 6.87
C TRP A 42 14.06 -4.74 8.29
N LYS A 43 12.95 -4.05 8.56
CA LYS A 43 12.67 -3.44 9.87
C LYS A 43 11.54 -4.13 10.66
N ARG A 44 11.08 -5.31 10.21
CA ARG A 44 10.02 -6.04 10.94
C ARG A 44 10.51 -6.68 12.23
N ASP A 45 11.81 -6.94 12.35
CA ASP A 45 12.44 -7.52 13.55
C ASP A 45 12.94 -6.48 14.55
N THR A 46 12.57 -5.19 14.40
CA THR A 46 12.62 -4.31 15.59
C THR A 46 11.42 -4.66 16.41
N ASP A 47 11.68 -5.34 17.54
CA ASP A 47 10.75 -5.63 18.62
C ASP A 47 9.46 -4.82 18.49
N ASN A 48 8.35 -5.54 18.47
CA ASN A 48 7.12 -5.04 19.04
C ASN A 48 7.42 -4.80 20.53
N LEU A 49 8.25 -3.79 20.84
CA LEU A 49 8.12 -2.99 22.01
C LEU A 49 6.69 -2.51 21.87
N ALA A 50 5.78 -3.32 22.42
CA ALA A 50 4.66 -2.82 23.17
C ALA A 50 5.26 -1.77 24.09
N VAL A 51 5.48 -0.57 23.54
CA VAL A 51 5.39 0.64 24.31
C VAL A 51 3.97 0.53 24.77
N GLU A 52 3.81 -0.06 25.96
CA GLU A 52 2.74 0.28 26.85
C GLU A 52 2.79 1.80 26.85
N ALA A 53 2.01 2.40 25.94
CA ALA A 53 1.33 3.61 26.28
C ALA A 53 0.52 3.18 27.49
N GLU A 54 1.15 3.25 28.67
CA GLU A 54 0.48 3.55 29.90
C GLU A 54 -0.28 4.83 29.57
N LEU A 55 -1.48 4.61 29.03
CA LEU A 55 -2.53 5.56 29.01
C LEU A 55 -2.49 6.12 30.42
N TRP A 56 -2.33 7.42 30.52
CA TRP A 56 -2.54 8.21 31.73
C TRP A 56 -4.00 8.10 32.22
N ALA A 57 -4.65 6.95 32.03
CA ALA A 57 -5.91 6.57 32.58
C ALA A 57 -5.69 6.27 34.06
N SER A 58 -6.18 7.18 34.89
CA SER A 58 -6.28 7.09 36.34
C SER A 58 -6.67 5.68 36.80
N VAL A 59 -5.75 4.99 37.47
CA VAL A 59 -6.05 3.75 38.20
C VAL A 59 -7.13 4.06 39.26
N PRO A 60 -8.24 3.30 39.35
CA PRO A 60 -9.22 3.51 40.41
C PRO A 60 -8.58 3.21 41.77
N GLN A 61 -8.40 4.23 42.61
CA GLN A 61 -7.92 4.04 43.98
C GLN A 61 -9.01 3.38 44.81
N GLN A 62 -8.83 2.09 45.12
CA GLN A 62 -9.78 1.35 45.94
C GLN A 62 -9.69 1.84 47.39
N ALA A 63 -10.81 2.27 47.96
CA ALA A 63 -10.84 2.82 49.32
C ALA A 63 -10.40 1.77 50.36
N ALA A 64 -9.57 2.20 51.31
CA ALA A 64 -9.04 1.33 52.35
C ALA A 64 -10.18 0.70 53.19
N PRO A 65 -10.06 -0.58 53.59
CA PRO A 65 -11.04 -1.20 54.45
C PRO A 65 -11.13 -0.45 55.79
N LYS A 66 -12.34 -0.11 56.20
CA LYS A 66 -12.58 0.49 57.52
C LYS A 66 -12.27 -0.55 58.58
N LEU A 67 -11.37 -0.22 59.50
CA LEU A 67 -11.11 -1.07 60.66
C LEU A 67 -12.30 -0.95 61.63
N VAL A 68 -12.82 -2.12 61.99
CA VAL A 68 -13.80 -2.36 63.08
C VAL A 68 -13.11 -2.32 64.43
#